data_AF-W5JS01-F1
#
_entry.id   AF-W5JS01-F1
#
_cell.length_a   1.000
_cell.length_b   1.000
_cell.length_c   1.000
_cell.angle_alpha   90.00
_cell.angle_beta   90.00
_cell.angle_gamma   90.00
#
_symmetry.space_group_name_H-M   'P 1'
#
loop_
_entity.id
_entity.type
_entity.pdbx_description
1 polymer ?
#
loop_
_entity_poly.entity_id
_entity_poly.type
_entity_poly.pdbx_seq_one_letter_code
_entity_poly.pdbx_strand_id
1 'polypeptide(L)'
;MNAILALTLCIVAGVAAEYQYGTYEIGVPQNYGSDYANNQYGNNQYGNQQYQYKPVQAIPDARCPRTDDPLRPVHLPFAGNCNKFMKCTGGMGFVMDCPAGLEYSQRMGRCDYPALAQCSM
;
A
#
# COMPACT_ATOMS: atom_id res chain seq x y z
N MET A 1 -46.54 -31.39 -1.64
CA MET A 1 -46.35 -30.89 -3.02
C MET A 1 -47.07 -29.54 -3.08
N ASN A 2 -46.47 -28.41 -2.74
CA ASN A 2 -45.68 -27.59 -3.66
C ASN A 2 -45.11 -26.38 -2.88
N ALA A 3 -44.04 -26.58 -2.12
CA ALA A 3 -43.26 -25.49 -1.50
C ALA A 3 -41.83 -25.41 -2.08
N ILE A 4 -41.49 -26.31 -3.02
CA ILE A 4 -40.14 -26.46 -3.58
C ILE A 4 -39.97 -25.64 -4.88
N LEU A 5 -41.06 -25.19 -5.52
CA LEU A 5 -40.98 -24.42 -6.77
C LEU A 5 -40.78 -22.91 -6.59
N ALA A 6 -40.95 -22.36 -5.38
CA ALA A 6 -40.74 -20.91 -5.14
C ALA A 6 -39.27 -20.56 -4.85
N LEU A 7 -38.41 -21.56 -4.58
CA LEU A 7 -37.00 -21.36 -4.24
C LEU A 7 -36.07 -21.38 -5.47
N THR A 8 -36.55 -21.82 -6.64
CA THR A 8 -35.71 -21.98 -7.84
C THR A 8 -35.84 -20.87 -8.87
N LEU A 9 -36.74 -19.90 -8.68
CA LEU A 9 -36.94 -18.77 -9.60
C LEU A 9 -36.20 -17.48 -9.22
N CYS A 10 -35.55 -17.41 -8.06
CA CYS A 10 -34.72 -16.27 -7.68
C CYS A 10 -33.24 -16.42 -8.06
N ILE A 11 -32.82 -17.55 -8.64
CA ILE A 11 -31.39 -17.85 -8.87
C ILE A 11 -30.89 -17.21 -10.18
N VAL A 12 -31.76 -16.58 -10.99
CA VAL A 12 -31.37 -16.03 -12.30
C VAL A 12 -31.84 -14.58 -12.47
N ALA A 13 -31.38 -13.68 -11.59
CA ALA A 13 -31.41 -12.24 -11.85
C ALA A 13 -30.25 -11.55 -11.11
N GLY A 14 -29.12 -11.48 -11.80
CA GLY A 14 -27.97 -10.57 -11.63
C GLY A 14 -27.75 -9.92 -10.27
N VAL A 15 -26.87 -10.49 -9.45
CA VAL A 15 -26.05 -9.69 -8.53
C VAL A 15 -24.79 -9.28 -9.27
N ALA A 16 -24.68 -7.99 -9.58
CA ALA A 16 -23.44 -7.41 -10.06
C ALA A 16 -22.47 -7.31 -8.88
N ALA A 17 -21.28 -7.88 -9.09
CA ALA A 17 -20.01 -7.51 -8.47
C ALA A 17 -19.98 -7.26 -6.96
N GLU A 18 -19.65 -8.31 -6.19
CA GLU A 18 -18.82 -8.15 -5.00
C GLU A 18 -17.75 -9.24 -5.05
N TYR A 19 -16.60 -8.93 -5.66
CA TYR A 19 -15.38 -9.69 -5.39
C TYR A 19 -15.03 -9.39 -3.92
N GLN A 20 -15.53 -10.21 -2.99
CA GLN A 20 -15.07 -10.21 -1.62
C GLN A 20 -13.62 -10.69 -1.65
N TYR A 21 -12.68 -9.74 -1.70
CA TYR A 21 -11.28 -10.01 -1.42
C TYR A 21 -11.21 -10.33 0.07
N GLY A 22 -11.42 -11.61 0.41
CA GLY A 22 -11.32 -12.09 1.78
C GLY A 22 -9.93 -11.74 2.31
N THR A 23 -9.88 -10.87 3.29
CA THR A 23 -8.67 -10.54 4.05
C THR A 23 -8.35 -11.75 4.92
N TYR A 24 -7.58 -12.70 4.37
CA TYR A 24 -7.00 -13.74 5.19
C TYR A 24 -5.85 -13.11 5.99
N GLU A 25 -6.13 -12.78 7.26
CA GLU A 25 -5.14 -12.27 8.19
C GLU A 25 -4.16 -13.39 8.58
N ILE A 26 -3.11 -13.59 7.79
CA ILE A 26 -1.95 -14.37 8.23
C ILE A 26 -1.00 -13.39 8.93
N GLY A 27 -1.25 -13.20 10.23
CA GLY A 27 -0.28 -12.78 11.23
C GLY A 27 0.37 -11.42 11.03
N VAL A 28 -0.40 -10.36 10.78
CA VAL A 28 0.06 -9.02 11.15
C VAL A 28 -0.07 -8.93 12.68
N PRO A 29 1.01 -8.76 13.45
CA PRO A 29 0.86 -8.50 14.88
C PRO A 29 0.00 -7.24 15.03
N GLN A 30 -1.01 -7.28 15.91
CA GLN A 30 -1.84 -6.13 16.28
C GLN A 30 -1.01 -5.10 17.08
N ASN A 31 0.04 -4.57 16.46
CA ASN A 31 0.90 -3.49 16.94
C ASN A 31 1.98 -3.08 15.92
N TYR A 32 1.97 -3.59 14.69
CA TYR A 32 2.96 -3.17 13.69
C TYR A 32 2.88 -1.66 13.36
N GLY A 33 1.81 -0.96 13.79
CA GLY A 33 1.73 0.50 13.77
C GLY A 33 2.34 1.21 14.99
N SER A 34 2.31 0.63 16.20
CA SER A 34 2.85 1.31 17.41
C SER A 34 4.29 0.92 17.74
N ASP A 35 4.82 -0.20 17.22
CA ASP A 35 6.24 -0.54 17.40
C ASP A 35 7.16 0.27 16.47
N TYR A 36 6.67 0.75 15.32
CA TYR A 36 7.38 1.77 14.52
C TYR A 36 7.26 3.18 15.12
N ALA A 37 6.24 3.43 15.94
CA ALA A 37 6.20 4.63 16.77
C ALA A 37 7.20 4.56 17.95
N ASN A 38 7.79 3.39 18.21
CA ASN A 38 8.62 3.16 19.40
C ASN A 38 9.99 2.55 19.11
N ASN A 39 10.57 2.83 17.93
CA ASN A 39 11.99 2.58 17.72
C ASN A 39 12.83 3.85 17.91
N GLN A 40 13.54 3.79 19.02
CA GLN A 40 14.61 4.60 19.56
C GLN A 40 15.74 4.98 18.58
N TYR A 41 15.43 5.67 17.46
CA TYR A 41 16.35 6.62 16.80
C TYR A 41 16.09 8.05 17.29
N GLY A 42 15.64 8.18 18.53
CA GLY A 42 15.37 9.43 19.23
C GLY A 42 16.63 10.08 19.80
N ASN A 43 17.70 10.19 19.02
CA ASN A 43 18.77 11.13 19.36
C ASN A 43 19.34 11.81 18.13
N ASN A 44 18.48 12.49 17.38
CA ASN A 44 18.92 13.55 16.49
C ASN A 44 18.71 14.89 17.19
N GLN A 45 19.83 15.45 17.61
CA GLN A 45 20.04 16.79 18.17
C GLN A 45 19.79 17.87 17.10
N TYR A 46 18.60 17.92 16.51
CA TYR A 46 18.14 19.02 15.65
C TYR A 46 16.65 19.27 15.89
N GLY A 47 16.33 19.58 17.15
CA GLY A 47 14.99 20.00 17.54
C GLY A 47 14.72 21.43 17.09
N ASN A 48 13.93 21.59 16.03
CA ASN A 48 12.79 22.52 15.93
C ASN A 48 12.29 22.51 14.50
N GLN A 49 11.32 21.63 14.23
CA GLN A 49 10.54 21.70 13.01
C GLN A 49 9.11 21.25 13.37
N GLN A 50 8.24 22.21 13.64
CA GLN A 50 6.81 21.98 13.80
C GLN A 50 6.22 21.58 12.44
N TYR A 51 6.31 20.29 12.09
CA TYR A 51 5.58 19.72 10.96
C TYR A 51 4.52 18.78 11.50
N GLN A 52 3.29 19.00 11.02
CA GLN A 52 2.13 18.16 11.27
C GLN A 52 2.48 16.70 10.96
N TYR A 53 2.70 15.88 11.99
CA TYR A 53 3.01 14.47 11.88
C TYR A 53 1.80 13.75 11.26
N LYS A 54 1.86 13.51 9.95
CA LYS A 54 0.91 12.63 9.25
C LYS A 54 1.48 11.21 9.33
N PRO A 55 0.76 10.24 9.91
CA PRO A 55 1.25 8.87 9.96
C PRO A 55 1.44 8.33 8.54
N VAL A 56 2.58 7.70 8.29
CA VAL A 56 2.88 7.02 7.04
C VAL A 56 2.02 5.76 6.96
N GLN A 57 1.28 5.59 5.86
CA GLN A 57 0.48 4.39 5.65
C GLN A 57 1.41 3.22 5.29
N ALA A 58 1.32 2.10 6.01
CA ALA A 58 2.04 0.87 5.73
C ALA A 58 1.07 -0.24 5.30
N ILE A 59 1.34 -0.90 4.17
CA ILE A 59 0.47 -1.91 3.58
C ILE A 59 1.28 -3.20 3.41
N PRO A 60 0.84 -4.35 3.96
CA PRO A 60 1.45 -5.64 3.63
C PRO A 60 1.37 -5.90 2.13
N ASP A 61 2.49 -6.18 1.47
CA ASP A 61 2.53 -6.47 0.03
C ASP A 61 3.48 -7.63 -0.23
N ALA A 62 3.01 -8.67 -0.89
CA ALA A 62 3.79 -9.88 -1.18
C ALA A 62 4.98 -9.61 -2.12
N ARG A 63 4.96 -8.50 -2.86
CA ARG A 63 6.08 -8.04 -3.70
C ARG A 63 7.19 -7.39 -2.88
N CYS A 64 6.93 -7.00 -1.63
CA CYS A 64 7.96 -6.54 -0.72
C CYS A 64 8.73 -7.73 -0.12
N PRO A 65 10.07 -7.72 -0.15
CA PRO A 65 10.87 -8.76 0.47
C PRO A 65 10.71 -8.72 1.99
N ARG A 66 10.73 -9.88 2.65
CA ARG A 66 10.69 -9.96 4.12
C ARG A 66 12.02 -9.56 4.78
N THR A 67 13.12 -9.64 4.04
CA THR A 67 14.45 -9.24 4.50
C THR A 67 15.00 -8.20 3.55
N ASP A 68 15.39 -7.05 4.08
CA ASP A 68 15.82 -5.90 3.28
C ASP A 68 17.30 -6.01 2.90
N ASP A 69 17.62 -5.65 1.66
CA ASP A 69 19.01 -5.47 1.19
C ASP A 69 19.34 -3.97 1.20
N PRO A 70 20.27 -3.51 2.06
CA PRO A 70 20.66 -2.11 2.14
C PRO A 70 21.23 -1.53 0.84
N LEU A 71 21.80 -2.37 -0.03
CA LEU A 71 22.39 -1.96 -1.30
C LEU A 71 21.37 -1.95 -2.44
N ARG A 72 20.21 -2.60 -2.26
CA ARG A 72 19.18 -2.77 -3.28
C ARG A 72 17.78 -2.56 -2.71
N PRO A 73 17.42 -1.32 -2.33
CA PRO A 73 16.09 -1.02 -1.83
C PRO A 73 15.02 -1.30 -2.89
N VAL A 74 13.89 -1.83 -2.43
CA VAL A 74 12.75 -2.14 -3.30
C VAL A 74 11.71 -1.03 -3.21
N HIS A 75 11.39 -0.45 -4.36
CA HIS A 75 10.31 0.52 -4.53
C HIS A 75 9.25 -0.05 -5.49
N LEU A 76 7.98 0.09 -5.13
CA LEU A 76 6.85 -0.45 -5.90
C LEU A 76 5.87 0.68 -6.28
N PRO A 77 5.17 0.55 -7.41
CA PRO A 77 4.10 1.49 -7.75
C PRO A 77 2.93 1.39 -6.77
N PHE A 78 2.33 2.53 -6.44
CA PHE A 78 1.09 2.57 -5.67
C PHE A 78 -0.11 2.55 -6.63
N ALA A 79 -1.00 1.58 -6.46
CA ALA A 79 -2.14 1.40 -7.36
C ALA A 79 -3.12 2.59 -7.26
N GLY A 80 -3.53 3.12 -8.41
CA GLY A 80 -4.55 4.16 -8.49
C GLY A 80 -4.09 5.58 -8.12
N ASN A 81 -2.82 5.78 -7.75
CA ASN A 81 -2.28 7.14 -7.57
C ASN A 81 -0.81 7.19 -8.00
N CYS A 82 -0.57 7.78 -9.16
CA CYS A 82 0.76 7.91 -9.75
C CYS A 82 1.70 8.87 -9.00
N ASN A 83 1.16 9.79 -8.20
CA ASN A 83 1.97 10.66 -7.35
C ASN A 83 2.39 9.97 -6.04
N LYS A 84 2.18 8.65 -5.91
CA LYS A 84 2.58 7.85 -4.77
C LYS A 84 3.36 6.62 -5.21
N PHE A 85 4.20 6.14 -4.31
CA PHE A 85 4.90 4.86 -4.43
C PHE A 85 5.02 4.19 -3.07
N MET A 86 5.43 2.94 -3.04
CA MET A 86 5.71 2.21 -1.82
C MET A 86 7.20 1.94 -1.69
N LYS A 87 7.78 2.25 -0.53
CA LYS A 87 9.10 1.78 -0.15
C LYS A 87 8.96 0.53 0.71
N CYS A 88 9.59 -0.56 0.31
CA CYS A 88 9.51 -1.81 1.05
C CYS A 88 10.48 -1.83 2.24
N THR A 89 9.98 -2.30 3.38
CA THR A 89 10.77 -2.68 4.55
C THR A 89 10.07 -3.86 5.23
N GLY A 90 10.77 -4.98 5.43
CA GLY A 90 10.25 -6.10 6.24
C GLY A 90 8.93 -6.72 5.74
N GLY A 91 8.71 -6.79 4.43
CA GLY A 91 7.48 -7.32 3.81
C GLY A 91 6.32 -6.32 3.73
N MET A 92 6.58 -5.05 4.05
CA MET A 92 5.57 -4.00 4.09
C MET A 92 5.93 -2.86 3.15
N GLY A 93 4.97 -2.37 2.38
CA GLY A 93 5.08 -1.19 1.54
C GLY A 93 4.66 0.06 2.30
N PHE A 94 5.60 0.95 2.59
CA PHE A 94 5.36 2.26 3.18
C PHE A 94 5.02 3.25 2.07
N VAL A 95 3.80 3.80 2.10
CA VAL A 95 3.29 4.70 1.08
C VAL A 95 3.94 6.07 1.23
N MET A 96 4.65 6.49 0.18
CA MET A 96 5.37 7.74 0.09
C MET A 96 4.76 8.61 -1.01
N ASP A 97 4.72 9.91 -0.78
CA ASP A 97 4.36 10.91 -1.78
C ASP A 97 5.57 11.22 -2.67
N CYS A 98 5.35 11.30 -3.98
CA CYS A 98 6.28 11.95 -4.88
C CYS A 98 6.27 13.47 -4.64
N PRO A 99 7.36 14.19 -4.94
CA PRO A 99 7.34 15.64 -4.99
C PRO A 99 6.24 16.16 -5.92
N ALA A 100 5.76 17.38 -5.64
CA ALA A 100 4.65 17.97 -6.38
C ALA A 100 4.90 17.97 -7.90
N GLY A 101 3.92 17.48 -8.65
CA GLY A 101 3.98 17.39 -10.11
C GLY A 101 4.78 16.21 -10.68
N LEU A 102 5.33 15.33 -9.82
CA LEU A 102 6.05 14.13 -10.25
C LEU A 102 5.22 12.87 -10.07
N GLU A 103 5.53 11.85 -10.87
CA GLU A 103 4.91 10.53 -10.84
C GLU A 103 5.96 9.45 -10.66
N TYR A 104 5.60 8.36 -9.99
CA TYR A 104 6.49 7.24 -9.83
C TYR A 104 6.67 6.46 -11.14
N SER A 105 7.91 6.39 -11.63
CA SER A 105 8.30 5.55 -12.75
C SER A 105 8.74 4.18 -12.25
N GLN A 106 7.95 3.14 -12.49
CA GLN A 106 8.36 1.77 -12.16
C GLN A 106 9.62 1.34 -12.92
N ARG A 107 9.81 1.82 -14.15
CA ARG A 107 10.99 1.53 -14.98
C ARG A 107 12.27 2.11 -14.39
N MET A 108 12.20 3.31 -13.79
CA MET A 108 13.37 4.02 -13.27
C MET A 108 13.54 3.87 -11.76
N GLY A 109 12.53 3.32 -11.06
CA GLY A 109 12.54 3.13 -9.61
C GLY A 109 12.49 4.43 -8.80
N ARG A 110 11.97 5.51 -9.39
CA ARG A 110 11.96 6.86 -8.79
C ARG A 110 10.81 7.71 -9.31
N CYS A 111 10.50 8.78 -8.59
CA CYS A 111 9.63 9.84 -9.09
C CYS A 111 10.31 10.62 -10.22
N ASP A 112 9.59 10.85 -11.31
CA ASP A 112 10.05 11.58 -12.48
C ASP A 112 8.88 12.37 -13.09
N TYR A 113 9.13 13.18 -14.12
CA TYR A 113 8.06 13.92 -14.80
C TYR A 113 7.06 12.96 -15.48
N PRO A 114 5.75 13.28 -15.54
CA PRO A 114 4.73 12.40 -16.14
C PRO A 114 5.09 11.89 -17.55
N ALA A 115 5.68 12.77 -18.37
CA ALA A 115 6.19 12.45 -19.71
C ALA A 115 7.17 11.25 -19.74
N LEU A 116 7.99 11.11 -18.69
CA LEU A 116 8.99 10.06 -18.55
C LEU A 116 8.49 8.89 -17.69
N ALA A 117 7.73 9.20 -16.63
CA ALA A 117 7.20 8.23 -15.70
C ALA A 117 6.16 7.31 -16.35
N GLN A 118 5.33 7.87 -17.24
CA GLN A 118 4.30 7.15 -18.00
C GLN A 118 3.36 6.33 -17.11
N CYS A 119 3.04 6.83 -15.90
CA CYS A 119 2.12 6.15 -15.00
C CYS A 119 0.67 6.55 -15.28
N SER A 120 0.41 7.84 -15.50
CA SER A 120 -0.93 8.38 -15.76
C SER A 120 -1.35 8.42 -17.23
N MET A 121 -0.44 8.05 -18.15
CA MET A 121 -0.68 8.07 -19.60
C MET A 121 -1.47 6.88 -20.12
#